data_AF-A0A8T5B585-F1
#
_entry.id   AF-A0A8T5B585-F1
#
_cell.length_a   1.000
_cell.length_b   1.000
_cell.length_c   1.000
_cell.angle_alpha   90.00
_cell.angle_beta   90.00
_cell.angle_gamma   90.00
#
_symmetry.space_group_name_H-M   'P 1'
#
loop_
_entity.id
_entity.type
_entity.pdbx_description
1 polymer ?
#
loop_
_entity_poly.entity_id
_entity_poly.type
_entity_poly.pdbx_seq_one_letter_code
_entity_poly.pdbx_strand_id
1 'polypeptide(L)'
;MALEGVKMNAYEQNRRLGRGVNILGYDPIWRSKDKARMRDEHFTLIRKVGFSSVRIALHPFRDGAITKDNKISDGWLKILDWAITQSLNNNLMVILDFHEFTIMGKSPLENRMKFLDFWRQIGEKYCDCPDEVLFELLNEPNNELTPELWNTFLKEALSIVREKNPKRTVIIGPAFWNSINYLSKLNLPEDDRN
;
A
#
# COMPACT_ATOMS: atom_id res chain seq x y z
N MET A 1 -35.74 -0.99 3.62
CA MET A 1 -35.08 -1.80 4.66
C MET A 1 -33.59 -1.69 4.44
N ALA A 2 -32.91 -0.88 5.23
CA ALA A 2 -31.45 -0.84 5.24
C ALA A 2 -30.97 -2.19 5.79
N LEU A 3 -30.20 -2.93 5.01
CA LEU A 3 -29.46 -4.08 5.53
C LEU A 3 -28.60 -3.54 6.68
N GLU A 4 -28.79 -4.08 7.88
CA GLU A 4 -27.93 -3.82 9.03
C GLU A 4 -26.48 -3.96 8.55
N GLY A 5 -25.74 -2.84 8.61
CA GLY A 5 -24.46 -2.69 7.97
C GLY A 5 -23.50 -3.76 8.46
N VAL A 6 -23.08 -4.65 7.56
CA VAL A 6 -21.97 -5.57 7.80
C VAL A 6 -20.82 -4.74 8.34
N LYS A 7 -20.46 -4.96 9.60
CA LYS A 7 -19.32 -4.29 10.22
C LYS A 7 -18.08 -4.65 9.39
N MET A 8 -17.58 -3.70 8.61
CA MET A 8 -16.39 -3.87 7.81
C MET A 8 -15.24 -4.24 8.75
N ASN A 9 -14.71 -5.46 8.58
CA ASN A 9 -13.59 -6.00 9.36
C ASN A 9 -12.60 -6.65 8.40
N ALA A 10 -11.40 -7.00 8.89
CA ALA A 10 -10.34 -7.55 8.04
C ALA A 10 -10.76 -8.81 7.23
N TYR A 11 -11.62 -9.68 7.77
CA TYR A 11 -12.09 -10.87 7.06
C TYR A 11 -13.02 -10.53 5.89
N GLU A 12 -13.96 -9.60 6.10
CA GLU A 12 -14.85 -9.14 5.04
C GLU A 12 -14.07 -8.37 3.96
N GLN A 13 -13.12 -7.52 4.35
CA GLN A 13 -12.25 -6.82 3.42
C GLN A 13 -11.43 -7.81 2.57
N ASN A 14 -10.84 -8.83 3.19
CA ASN A 14 -10.13 -9.88 2.49
C ASN A 14 -11.04 -10.66 1.52
N ARG A 15 -12.29 -10.95 1.91
CA ARG A 15 -13.28 -11.58 1.02
C ARG A 15 -13.58 -10.71 -0.20
N ARG A 16 -13.73 -9.41 -0.01
CA ARG A 16 -14.04 -8.43 -1.07
C ARG A 16 -12.89 -8.22 -2.04
N LEU A 17 -11.63 -8.29 -1.57
CA LEU A 17 -10.44 -8.20 -2.43
C LEU A 17 -10.49 -9.20 -3.59
N GLY A 18 -11.02 -10.40 -3.34
CA GLY A 18 -11.28 -11.41 -4.36
C GLY A 18 -10.05 -11.73 -5.21
N ARG A 19 -10.23 -11.85 -6.53
CA ARG A 19 -9.10 -11.95 -7.47
C ARG A 19 -8.58 -10.56 -7.76
N GLY A 20 -7.29 -10.34 -7.48
CA GLY A 20 -6.61 -9.07 -7.74
C GLY A 20 -5.51 -9.19 -8.79
N VAL A 21 -5.04 -8.03 -9.27
CA VAL A 21 -3.89 -7.92 -10.19
C VAL A 21 -2.97 -6.77 -9.75
N ASN A 22 -1.66 -6.94 -9.93
CA ASN A 22 -0.68 -5.89 -9.66
C ASN A 22 -0.58 -4.92 -10.84
N ILE A 23 -0.52 -3.62 -10.56
CA ILE A 23 -0.37 -2.58 -11.58
C ILE A 23 0.73 -1.58 -11.19
N LEU A 24 1.19 -0.82 -12.18
CA LEU A 24 2.08 0.34 -12.04
C LEU A 24 3.49 0.09 -11.46
N GLY A 25 3.85 -1.13 -11.07
CA GLY A 25 5.16 -1.43 -10.48
C GLY A 25 6.37 -1.14 -11.37
N TYR A 26 6.23 -1.25 -12.70
CA TYR A 26 7.29 -0.96 -13.69
C TYR A 26 6.81 0.00 -14.80
N ASP A 27 5.72 0.71 -14.55
CA ASP A 27 5.20 1.66 -15.51
C ASP A 27 6.05 2.95 -15.48
N PRO A 28 6.53 3.46 -16.63
CA PRO A 28 7.28 4.71 -16.65
C PRO A 28 6.44 5.96 -16.32
N ILE A 29 5.11 5.84 -16.18
CA ILE A 29 4.20 6.95 -15.87
C ILE A 29 4.67 7.80 -14.69
N TRP A 30 5.22 7.17 -13.64
CA TRP A 30 5.73 7.84 -12.44
C TRP A 30 6.79 8.91 -12.71
N ARG A 31 7.52 8.78 -13.83
CA ARG A 31 8.57 9.73 -14.26
C ARG A 31 8.21 10.50 -15.52
N SER A 32 7.38 9.92 -16.40
CA SER A 32 7.00 10.52 -17.68
C SER A 32 5.65 10.00 -18.14
N LYS A 33 4.63 10.87 -18.09
CA LYS A 33 3.26 10.55 -18.52
C LYS A 33 3.19 10.16 -19.99
N ASP A 34 4.00 10.77 -20.85
CA ASP A 34 4.00 10.48 -22.29
C ASP A 34 4.49 9.06 -22.62
N LYS A 35 5.19 8.41 -21.69
CA LYS A 35 5.67 7.03 -21.81
C LYS A 35 4.75 6.02 -21.14
N ALA A 36 3.67 6.46 -20.50
CA ALA A 36 2.77 5.61 -19.73
C ALA A 36 2.26 4.42 -20.54
N ARG A 37 2.29 3.23 -19.93
CA ARG A 37 1.73 2.01 -20.54
C ARG A 37 0.30 1.81 -20.07
N MET A 38 0.05 1.98 -18.77
CA MET A 38 -1.26 2.00 -18.16
C MET A 38 -2.04 3.24 -18.60
N ARG A 39 -3.34 3.05 -18.83
CA ARG A 39 -4.27 4.05 -19.37
C ARG A 39 -5.64 3.78 -18.78
N ASP A 40 -6.55 4.74 -18.88
CA ASP A 40 -7.89 4.68 -18.31
C ASP A 40 -8.64 3.40 -18.75
N GLU A 41 -8.56 3.03 -20.04
CA GLU A 41 -9.22 1.85 -20.59
C GLU A 41 -8.77 0.52 -19.94
N HIS A 42 -7.55 0.48 -19.38
CA HIS A 42 -7.04 -0.71 -18.73
C HIS A 42 -7.73 -0.98 -17.40
N PHE A 43 -8.18 0.03 -16.65
CA PHE A 43 -8.95 -0.19 -15.41
C PHE A 43 -10.32 -0.80 -15.71
N THR A 44 -10.99 -0.31 -16.77
CA THR A 44 -12.24 -0.91 -17.26
C THR A 44 -12.02 -2.34 -17.73
N LEU A 45 -10.91 -2.61 -18.45
CA LEU A 45 -10.58 -3.97 -18.87
C LEU A 45 -10.34 -4.91 -17.69
N ILE A 46 -9.58 -4.48 -16.67
CA ILE A 46 -9.32 -5.25 -15.44
C ILE A 46 -10.65 -5.67 -14.78
N ARG A 47 -11.59 -4.72 -14.64
CA ARG A 47 -12.92 -5.04 -14.11
C ARG A 47 -13.68 -6.00 -15.01
N LYS A 48 -13.69 -5.74 -16.32
CA LYS A 48 -14.42 -6.54 -17.32
C LYS A 48 -13.96 -7.99 -17.36
N VAL A 49 -12.66 -8.27 -17.18
CA VAL A 49 -12.13 -9.65 -17.14
C VAL A 49 -12.36 -10.35 -15.80
N GLY A 50 -12.97 -9.66 -14.83
CA GLY A 50 -13.48 -10.26 -13.59
C GLY A 50 -12.59 -10.08 -12.36
N PHE A 51 -11.59 -9.20 -12.40
CA PHE A 51 -10.87 -8.81 -11.18
C PHE A 51 -11.74 -7.92 -10.28
N SER A 52 -11.51 -8.01 -8.98
CA SER A 52 -12.19 -7.23 -7.94
C SER A 52 -11.29 -6.18 -7.31
N SER A 53 -9.97 -6.31 -7.47
CA SER A 53 -9.00 -5.42 -6.85
C SER A 53 -7.76 -5.20 -7.72
N VAL A 54 -7.08 -4.10 -7.46
CA VAL A 54 -5.74 -3.81 -7.96
C VAL A 54 -4.79 -3.55 -6.80
N ARG A 55 -3.56 -4.02 -6.93
CA ARG A 55 -2.46 -3.70 -6.03
C ARG A 55 -1.50 -2.78 -6.75
N ILE A 56 -1.36 -1.55 -6.26
CA ILE A 56 -0.52 -0.51 -6.84
C ILE A 56 0.84 -0.58 -6.15
N ALA A 57 1.85 -1.08 -6.85
CA ALA A 57 3.21 -1.16 -6.34
C ALA A 57 3.90 0.21 -6.43
N LEU A 58 4.13 0.83 -5.27
CA LEU A 58 4.66 2.19 -5.14
C LEU A 58 6.16 2.12 -4.83
N HIS A 59 6.99 2.71 -5.69
CA HIS A 59 8.42 2.87 -5.43
C HIS A 59 8.79 4.36 -5.29
N PRO A 60 8.43 5.01 -4.17
CA PRO A 60 8.64 6.44 -3.99
C PRO A 60 10.11 6.88 -4.04
N PHE A 61 11.07 6.02 -3.69
CA PHE A 61 12.50 6.33 -3.74
C PHE A 61 13.06 6.11 -5.14
N ARG A 62 12.74 4.97 -5.79
CA ARG A 62 13.17 4.66 -7.16
C ARG A 62 12.60 5.64 -8.19
N ASP A 63 11.36 6.06 -8.01
CA ASP A 63 10.63 6.86 -8.99
C ASP A 63 10.69 8.36 -8.68
N GLY A 64 11.51 8.77 -7.71
CA GLY A 64 11.79 10.18 -7.43
C GLY A 64 10.61 10.92 -6.82
N ALA A 65 9.74 10.23 -6.08
CA ALA A 65 8.58 10.84 -5.45
C ALA A 65 8.96 11.81 -4.33
N ILE A 66 10.04 11.50 -3.59
CA ILE A 66 10.43 12.27 -2.40
C ILE A 66 11.32 13.45 -2.79
N THR A 67 10.90 14.66 -2.42
CA THR A 67 11.64 15.91 -2.64
C THR A 67 12.77 16.08 -1.62
N LYS A 68 13.61 17.11 -1.82
CA LYS A 68 14.70 17.44 -0.90
C LYS A 68 14.23 17.78 0.52
N ASP A 69 13.01 18.29 0.65
CA ASP A 69 12.38 18.62 1.93
C ASP A 69 11.61 17.43 2.53
N ASN A 70 11.87 16.22 2.03
CA ASN A 70 11.24 14.97 2.46
C ASN A 70 9.71 14.94 2.30
N LYS A 71 9.19 15.68 1.30
CA LYS A 71 7.78 15.67 0.92
C LYS A 71 7.54 14.80 -0.30
N ILE A 72 6.37 14.16 -0.40
CA ILE A 72 5.95 13.51 -1.66
C ILE A 72 5.59 14.62 -2.66
N SER A 73 6.15 14.56 -3.86
CA SER A 73 5.91 15.56 -4.90
C SER A 73 4.47 15.53 -5.42
N ASP A 74 3.92 16.70 -5.70
CA ASP A 74 2.56 16.84 -6.25
C ASP A 74 2.38 16.10 -7.57
N GLY A 75 3.43 16.05 -8.41
CA GLY A 75 3.39 15.34 -9.69
C GLY A 75 3.20 13.83 -9.50
N TRP A 76 3.90 13.25 -8.53
CA TRP A 76 3.78 11.84 -8.19
C TRP A 76 2.42 11.55 -7.53
N LEU A 77 1.97 12.40 -6.60
CA LEU A 77 0.64 12.29 -5.99
C LEU A 77 -0.50 12.39 -7.01
N LYS A 78 -0.39 13.24 -8.04
CA LYS A 78 -1.39 13.31 -9.11
C LYS A 78 -1.54 12.00 -9.88
N ILE A 79 -0.46 11.25 -10.07
CA ILE A 79 -0.49 9.93 -10.72
C ILE A 79 -1.17 8.91 -9.80
N LEU A 80 -0.85 8.96 -8.51
CA LEU A 80 -1.49 8.08 -7.52
C LEU A 80 -2.99 8.40 -7.38
N ASP A 81 -3.37 9.67 -7.29
CA ASP A 81 -4.76 10.15 -7.26
C ASP A 81 -5.54 9.67 -8.49
N TRP A 82 -4.92 9.73 -9.68
CA TRP A 82 -5.50 9.21 -10.91
C TRP A 82 -5.72 7.70 -10.83
N ALA A 83 -4.72 6.92 -10.40
CA ALA A 83 -4.82 5.47 -10.33
C ALA A 83 -5.88 5.01 -9.31
N ILE A 84 -5.94 5.65 -8.14
CA ILE A 84 -6.98 5.39 -7.12
C ILE A 84 -8.35 5.72 -7.70
N THR A 85 -8.52 6.91 -8.28
CA THR A 85 -9.81 7.37 -8.83
C THR A 85 -10.30 6.45 -9.94
N GLN A 86 -9.43 6.08 -10.89
CA GLN A 86 -9.78 5.17 -11.98
C GLN A 86 -10.16 3.78 -11.46
N SER A 87 -9.46 3.28 -10.44
CA SER A 87 -9.78 1.99 -9.83
C SER A 87 -11.16 2.01 -9.17
N LEU A 88 -11.42 3.01 -8.31
CA LEU A 88 -12.70 3.13 -7.61
C LEU A 88 -13.88 3.33 -8.57
N ASN A 89 -13.71 4.17 -9.60
CA ASN A 89 -14.74 4.38 -10.64
C ASN A 89 -15.07 3.10 -11.42
N ASN A 90 -14.13 2.15 -11.49
CA ASN A 90 -14.32 0.85 -12.12
C ASN A 90 -14.69 -0.25 -11.11
N ASN A 91 -15.10 0.11 -9.88
CA ASN A 91 -15.47 -0.81 -8.80
C ASN A 91 -14.35 -1.81 -8.46
N LEU A 92 -13.11 -1.35 -8.46
CA LEU A 92 -11.93 -2.11 -8.04
C LEU A 92 -11.48 -1.60 -6.67
N MET A 93 -11.32 -2.51 -5.71
CA MET A 93 -10.60 -2.19 -4.48
C MET A 93 -9.13 -1.91 -4.79
N VAL A 94 -8.49 -1.10 -3.96
CA VAL A 94 -7.13 -0.61 -4.19
C VAL A 94 -6.27 -0.95 -2.99
N ILE A 95 -5.15 -1.62 -3.23
CA ILE A 95 -4.09 -1.79 -2.23
C ILE A 95 -2.94 -0.85 -2.60
N LEU A 96 -2.63 0.09 -1.71
CA LEU A 96 -1.45 0.95 -1.81
C LEU A 96 -0.28 0.27 -1.12
N ASP A 97 0.66 -0.22 -1.92
CA ASP A 97 1.77 -1.03 -1.46
C ASP A 97 3.10 -0.28 -1.55
N PHE A 98 3.77 -0.09 -0.41
CA PHE A 98 5.12 0.45 -0.40
C PHE A 98 6.13 -0.64 -0.80
N HIS A 99 6.61 -0.56 -2.04
CA HIS A 99 7.35 -1.63 -2.72
C HIS A 99 8.88 -1.47 -2.66
N GLU A 100 9.44 -0.61 -1.80
CA GLU A 100 10.89 -0.32 -1.70
C GLU A 100 11.70 -1.40 -0.95
N PHE A 101 11.39 -2.66 -1.16
CA PHE A 101 11.98 -3.80 -0.45
C PHE A 101 13.50 -3.91 -0.61
N THR A 102 14.05 -3.44 -1.74
CA THR A 102 15.51 -3.48 -2.00
C THR A 102 16.26 -2.48 -1.12
N ILE A 103 15.78 -1.22 -1.07
CA ILE A 103 16.43 -0.17 -0.28
C ILE A 103 16.22 -0.43 1.21
N MET A 104 15.00 -0.82 1.60
CA MET A 104 14.67 -1.16 2.98
C MET A 104 15.43 -2.38 3.46
N GLY A 105 15.60 -3.41 2.64
CA GLY A 105 16.35 -4.60 3.02
C GLY A 105 17.86 -4.39 3.09
N LYS A 106 18.42 -3.48 2.28
CA LYS A 106 19.87 -3.18 2.30
C LYS A 106 20.28 -2.31 3.49
N SER A 107 19.52 -1.26 3.78
CA SER A 107 19.86 -0.26 4.80
C SER A 107 18.61 0.18 5.58
N PRO A 108 17.99 -0.72 6.36
CA PRO A 108 16.71 -0.42 7.02
C PRO A 108 16.80 0.74 8.01
N LEU A 109 17.84 0.78 8.83
CA LEU A 109 18.01 1.83 9.84
C LEU A 109 18.20 3.22 9.20
N GLU A 110 18.93 3.30 8.10
CA GLU A 110 19.14 4.56 7.36
C GLU A 110 17.85 5.06 6.70
N ASN A 111 16.97 4.15 6.29
CA ASN A 111 15.73 4.49 5.56
C ASN A 111 14.48 4.49 6.45
N ARG A 112 14.61 4.14 7.74
CA ARG A 112 13.50 4.07 8.70
C ARG A 112 12.67 5.35 8.72
N MET A 113 13.30 6.52 8.87
CA MET A 113 12.54 7.78 8.93
C MET A 113 11.83 8.09 7.62
N LYS A 114 12.48 7.88 6.47
CA LYS A 114 11.84 8.08 5.15
C LYS A 114 10.63 7.17 4.96
N PHE A 115 10.72 5.93 5.42
CA PHE A 115 9.62 4.97 5.43
C PHE A 115 8.44 5.44 6.29
N LEU A 116 8.72 5.86 7.52
CA LEU A 116 7.69 6.37 8.45
C LEU A 116 7.06 7.68 7.95
N ASP A 117 7.87 8.57 7.38
CA ASP A 117 7.42 9.86 6.84
C ASP A 117 6.57 9.70 5.57
N PHE A 118 6.88 8.69 4.75
CA PHE A 118 6.02 8.30 3.64
C PHE A 118 4.64 7.89 4.14
N TRP A 119 4.57 6.98 5.13
CA TRP A 119 3.29 6.52 5.68
C TRP A 119 2.50 7.62 6.39
N ARG A 120 3.18 8.59 7.03
CA ARG A 120 2.51 9.76 7.58
C ARG A 120 1.81 10.59 6.50
N GLN A 121 2.53 10.87 5.41
CA GLN A 121 2.00 11.67 4.30
C GLN A 121 0.89 10.96 3.52
N ILE A 122 1.07 9.67 3.20
CA ILE A 122 0.04 8.86 2.52
C ILE A 122 -1.18 8.66 3.43
N GLY A 123 -0.94 8.37 4.71
CA GLY A 123 -2.00 8.20 5.70
C GLY A 123 -2.84 9.47 5.88
N GLU A 124 -2.21 10.64 5.91
CA GLU A 124 -2.93 11.93 5.97
C GLU A 124 -3.64 12.25 4.65
N LYS A 125 -2.96 12.14 3.51
CA LYS A 125 -3.52 12.50 2.19
C LYS A 125 -4.74 11.67 1.80
N TYR A 126 -4.77 10.40 2.16
CA TYR A 126 -5.82 9.45 1.79
C TYR A 126 -6.69 9.02 2.97
N CYS A 127 -6.74 9.81 4.06
CA CYS A 127 -7.54 9.46 5.24
C CYS A 127 -9.05 9.36 4.94
N ASP A 128 -9.54 10.20 4.03
CA ASP A 128 -10.96 10.26 3.65
C ASP A 128 -11.31 9.34 2.47
N CYS A 129 -10.35 8.57 1.94
CA CYS A 129 -10.66 7.55 0.94
C CYS A 129 -11.57 6.47 1.55
N PRO A 130 -12.46 5.87 0.74
CA PRO A 130 -13.40 4.89 1.27
C PRO A 130 -12.68 3.59 1.67
N ASP A 131 -13.40 2.68 2.32
CA ASP A 131 -12.84 1.43 2.87
C ASP A 131 -12.28 0.50 1.78
N GLU A 132 -12.61 0.72 0.50
CA GLU A 132 -12.04 0.03 -0.66
C GLU A 132 -10.56 0.37 -0.90
N VAL A 133 -10.02 1.42 -0.28
CA VAL A 133 -8.58 1.75 -0.33
C VAL A 133 -7.88 1.23 0.92
N LEU A 134 -7.04 0.22 0.73
CA LEU A 134 -6.25 -0.46 1.74
C LEU A 134 -4.79 -0.03 1.64
N PHE A 135 -4.06 -0.17 2.75
CA PHE A 135 -2.62 0.08 2.79
C PHE A 135 -1.88 -1.24 2.99
N GLU A 136 -0.72 -1.41 2.36
CA GLU A 136 0.22 -2.51 2.63
C GLU A 136 1.57 -1.92 3.01
N LEU A 137 1.96 -2.11 4.29
CA LEU A 137 3.03 -1.32 4.89
C LEU A 137 4.37 -1.45 4.19
N LEU A 138 4.76 -2.67 3.79
CA LEU A 138 6.00 -2.92 3.06
C LEU A 138 5.89 -4.27 2.35
N ASN A 139 6.11 -4.28 1.04
CA ASN A 139 6.34 -5.52 0.30
C ASN A 139 7.64 -6.19 0.76
N GLU A 140 7.59 -7.50 0.98
CA GLU A 140 8.76 -8.38 1.10
C GLU A 140 9.91 -7.84 1.98
N PRO A 141 9.71 -7.56 3.28
CA PRO A 141 10.82 -7.21 4.19
C PRO A 141 11.90 -8.30 4.15
N ASN A 142 13.18 -7.92 4.03
CA ASN A 142 14.25 -8.87 3.69
C ASN A 142 15.65 -8.41 4.13
N ASN A 143 16.66 -9.28 3.95
CA ASN A 143 18.07 -9.01 4.20
C ASN A 143 18.31 -8.46 5.63
N GLU A 144 18.89 -7.25 5.75
CA GLU A 144 19.20 -6.59 7.04
C GLU A 144 17.93 -6.19 7.80
N LEU A 145 16.77 -6.13 7.13
CA LEU A 145 15.48 -5.97 7.79
C LEU A 145 14.99 -7.32 8.32
N THR A 146 15.64 -7.77 9.40
CA THR A 146 15.35 -9.05 10.07
C THR A 146 13.91 -9.10 10.59
N PRO A 147 13.37 -10.29 10.94
CA PRO A 147 12.03 -10.39 11.52
C PRO A 147 11.81 -9.49 12.75
N GLU A 148 12.81 -9.41 13.63
CA GLU A 148 12.75 -8.60 14.84
C GLU A 148 12.70 -7.11 14.49
N LEU A 149 13.55 -6.66 13.57
CA LEU A 149 13.59 -5.26 13.14
C LEU A 149 12.33 -4.89 12.34
N TRP A 150 11.82 -5.79 11.50
CA TRP A 150 10.57 -5.61 10.79
C TRP A 150 9.40 -5.47 11.77
N ASN A 151 9.32 -6.30 12.80
CA ASN A 151 8.29 -6.20 13.84
C ASN A 151 8.33 -4.85 14.58
N THR A 152 9.50 -4.23 14.75
CA THR A 152 9.61 -2.86 15.25
C THR A 152 9.04 -1.86 14.23
N PHE A 153 9.50 -1.92 12.98
CA PHE A 153 9.12 -0.95 11.95
C PHE A 153 7.63 -1.01 11.61
N LEU A 154 7.04 -2.21 11.53
CA LEU A 154 5.62 -2.36 11.23
C LEU A 154 4.74 -1.79 12.33
N LYS A 155 5.12 -1.92 13.61
CA LYS A 155 4.35 -1.36 14.74
C LYS A 155 4.39 0.17 14.74
N GLU A 156 5.55 0.74 14.42
CA GLU A 156 5.72 2.19 14.32
C GLU A 156 4.95 2.78 13.14
N ALA A 157 5.07 2.16 11.96
CA ALA A 157 4.32 2.59 10.77
C ALA A 157 2.82 2.41 10.96
N LEU A 158 2.38 1.30 11.55
CA LEU A 158 0.96 1.08 11.87
C LEU A 158 0.45 2.15 12.84
N SER A 159 1.20 2.47 13.90
CA SER A 159 0.83 3.56 14.82
C SER A 159 0.63 4.89 14.09
N ILE A 160 1.55 5.25 13.18
CA ILE A 160 1.43 6.47 12.36
C ILE A 160 0.18 6.42 11.48
N VAL A 161 -0.06 5.30 10.79
CA VAL A 161 -1.26 5.14 9.95
C VAL A 161 -2.53 5.33 10.78
N ARG A 162 -2.57 4.77 11.99
CA ARG A 162 -3.75 4.83 12.89
C ARG A 162 -4.07 6.22 13.41
N GLU A 163 -3.13 7.17 13.41
CA GLU A 163 -3.38 8.56 13.80
C GLU A 163 -4.50 9.21 12.96
N LYS A 164 -4.55 8.88 11.65
CA LYS A 164 -5.56 9.42 10.72
C LYS A 164 -6.48 8.34 10.13
N ASN A 165 -6.09 7.07 10.21
CA ASN A 165 -6.80 5.94 9.63
C ASN A 165 -7.10 4.86 10.68
N PRO A 166 -7.91 5.18 11.72
CA PRO A 166 -8.09 4.29 12.88
C PRO A 166 -8.74 2.94 12.53
N LYS A 167 -9.42 2.85 11.38
CA LYS A 167 -10.15 1.64 10.95
C LYS A 167 -9.79 1.14 9.56
N ARG A 168 -8.90 1.83 8.83
CA ARG A 168 -8.50 1.39 7.48
C ARG A 168 -7.80 0.05 7.57
N THR A 169 -8.15 -0.89 6.70
CA THR A 169 -7.47 -2.19 6.67
C THR A 169 -6.02 -2.04 6.20
N VAL A 170 -5.11 -2.65 6.97
CA VAL A 170 -3.67 -2.61 6.70
C VAL A 170 -3.14 -4.03 6.53
N ILE A 171 -2.56 -4.30 5.36
CA ILE A 171 -1.95 -5.58 5.01
C ILE A 171 -0.50 -5.58 5.48
N ILE A 172 -0.11 -6.63 6.22
CA ILE A 172 1.23 -6.80 6.78
C ILE A 172 1.67 -8.25 6.57
N GLY A 173 2.77 -8.45 5.85
CA GLY A 173 3.40 -9.75 5.64
C GLY A 173 4.59 -10.00 6.57
N PRO A 174 5.06 -11.26 6.69
CA PRO A 174 6.26 -11.58 7.45
C PRO A 174 7.54 -11.11 6.76
N ALA A 175 8.64 -11.06 7.50
CA ALA A 175 9.96 -10.88 6.91
C ALA A 175 10.37 -12.08 6.04
N PHE A 176 11.55 -11.98 5.43
CA PHE A 176 12.10 -12.95 4.49
C PHE A 176 11.24 -13.09 3.23
N TRP A 177 11.07 -11.98 2.51
CA TRP A 177 10.31 -11.91 1.25
C TRP A 177 8.87 -12.41 1.39
N ASN A 178 8.19 -12.02 2.47
CA ASN A 178 6.83 -12.48 2.79
C ASN A 178 6.70 -14.02 2.84
N SER A 179 7.80 -14.75 3.10
CA SER A 179 7.79 -16.21 3.13
C SER A 179 6.88 -16.76 4.21
N ILE A 180 6.05 -17.74 3.85
CA ILE A 180 5.16 -18.45 4.78
C ILE A 180 5.94 -19.11 5.94
N ASN A 181 7.19 -19.51 5.72
CA ASN A 181 8.05 -20.12 6.73
C ASN A 181 8.41 -19.15 7.88
N TYR A 182 8.19 -17.85 7.67
CA TYR A 182 8.45 -16.79 8.64
C TYR A 182 7.15 -16.22 9.24
N LEU A 183 5.98 -16.73 8.86
CA LEU A 183 4.70 -16.25 9.36
C LEU A 183 4.60 -16.35 10.89
N SER A 184 5.14 -17.42 11.49
CA SER A 184 5.17 -17.58 12.96
C SER A 184 6.05 -16.56 13.68
N LYS A 185 6.89 -15.82 12.95
CA LYS A 185 7.73 -14.74 13.50
C LYS A 185 7.10 -13.36 13.36
N LEU A 186 6.00 -13.24 12.62
CA LEU A 186 5.27 -11.98 12.48
C LEU A 186 4.51 -11.68 13.77
N ASN A 187 4.77 -10.51 14.35
CA ASN A 187 4.18 -10.07 15.61
C ASN A 187 3.31 -8.83 15.38
N LEU A 188 2.02 -9.05 15.18
CA LEU A 188 1.01 -8.01 15.01
C LEU A 188 0.48 -7.53 16.38
N PRO A 189 0.10 -6.26 16.54
CA PRO A 189 -0.56 -5.79 17.77
C PRO A 189 -1.87 -6.54 18.04
N GLU A 190 -2.03 -7.10 19.24
CA GLU A 190 -3.19 -7.93 19.61
C GLU A 190 -4.51 -7.15 19.61
N ASP A 191 -4.48 -5.84 19.78
CA ASP A 191 -5.68 -5.00 19.86
C ASP A 191 -6.11 -4.42 18.50
N ASP A 192 -5.27 -4.54 17.47
CA ASP A 192 -5.62 -4.12 16.12
C ASP A 192 -6.44 -5.22 15.41
N ARG A 193 -7.49 -4.81 14.70
CA ARG A 193 -8.47 -5.70 14.06
C ARG A 193 -8.68 -5.40 12.58
N ASN A 194 -7.94 -4.44 12.00
CA ASN A 194 -8.16 -3.96 10.64
C ASN A 194 -6.93 -4.01 9.74
#